data_AF-A0A2J6P328-F1
#
_entry.id   AF-A0A2J6P328-F1
#
_cell.length_a   1.000
_cell.length_b   1.000
_cell.length_c   1.000
_cell.angle_alpha   90.00
_cell.angle_beta   90.00
_cell.angle_gamma   90.00
#
_symmetry.space_group_name_H-M   'P 1'
#
loop_
_entity.id
_entity.type
_entity.pdbx_description
1 polymer ?
#
loop_
_entity_poly.entity_id
_entity_poly.type
_entity_poly.pdbx_seq_one_letter_code
_entity_poly.pdbx_strand_id
1 'polypeptide(L)'
;MVEAYKKFWQNALVLEGRTRRKDFWWPLLINMILLSIVEGVFDYLSKVTGHFGIVFGLIECIIAIVINIALFSLSVRRFHDVGRSKTIPMIMLVISLLSIVNSIFEMFNFDSIIAINNNILVGAMEIIAIIFGIFYIALCLICLAYCVQDSEKGTNQYGLNPKEHMNEV
;
A
#
# COMPACT_ATOMS: atom_id res chain seq x y z
N MET A 1 1.47 4.55 20.00
CA MET A 1 1.34 5.11 18.63
C MET A 1 2.69 5.58 18.10
N VAL A 2 3.30 6.62 18.68
CA VAL A 2 4.59 7.19 18.22
C VAL A 2 5.69 6.14 18.13
N GLU A 3 5.82 5.27 19.14
CA GLU A 3 6.80 4.18 19.15
C GLU A 3 6.59 3.19 17.99
N ALA A 4 5.35 2.85 17.66
CA ALA A 4 5.03 1.99 16.53
C ALA A 4 5.42 2.64 15.19
N TYR A 5 5.17 3.94 15.04
CA TYR A 5 5.55 4.69 13.84
C TYR A 5 7.07 4.84 13.70
N LYS A 6 7.79 5.02 14.82
CA LYS A 6 9.26 4.99 14.84
C LYS A 6 9.78 3.62 14.42
N LYS A 7 9.23 2.54 15.01
CA LYS A 7 9.61 1.15 14.69
C LYS A 7 9.32 0.80 13.24
N PHE A 8 8.25 1.36 12.66
CA PHE A 8 7.92 1.22 11.24
C PHE A 8 9.07 1.71 10.35
N TRP A 9 9.53 2.94 10.54
CA TRP A 9 10.64 3.50 9.75
C TRP A 9 11.97 2.80 10.00
N GLN A 10 12.27 2.43 11.26
CA GLN A 10 13.49 1.68 11.59
C GLN A 10 13.57 0.33 10.89
N ASN A 11 12.43 -0.29 10.61
CA ASN A 11 12.34 -1.59 9.96
C ASN A 11 11.70 -1.48 8.57
N ALA A 12 11.82 -0.35 7.87
CA ALA A 12 11.13 -0.13 6.59
C ALA A 12 11.53 -1.12 5.48
N LEU A 13 12.73 -1.71 5.55
CA LEU A 13 13.25 -2.65 4.55
C LEU A 13 13.50 -4.07 5.08
N VAL A 14 13.14 -4.33 6.34
CA VAL A 14 13.39 -5.64 6.98
C VAL A 14 12.23 -6.58 6.67
N LEU A 15 12.47 -7.68 5.97
CA LEU A 15 11.38 -8.63 5.64
C LEU A 15 11.23 -9.76 6.67
N GLU A 16 12.26 -9.99 7.47
CA GLU A 16 12.29 -11.05 8.47
C GLU A 16 11.61 -10.62 9.78
N GLY A 17 11.18 -11.62 10.54
CA GLY A 17 10.56 -11.42 11.85
C GLY A 17 9.05 -11.18 11.78
N ARG A 18 8.51 -10.78 12.94
CA ARG A 18 7.07 -10.72 13.21
C ARG A 18 6.66 -9.36 13.75
N THR A 19 5.47 -8.90 13.39
CA THR A 19 4.92 -7.62 13.87
C THR A 19 3.54 -7.82 14.50
N ARG A 20 3.39 -7.34 15.74
CA ARG A 20 2.13 -7.38 16.49
C ARG A 20 1.08 -6.47 15.87
N ARG A 21 -0.21 -6.82 16.03
CA ARG A 21 -1.37 -6.03 15.61
C ARG A 21 -1.23 -4.52 15.88
N LYS A 22 -0.94 -4.10 17.12
CA LYS A 22 -0.81 -2.67 17.46
C LYS A 22 0.30 -1.95 16.67
N ASP A 23 1.42 -2.64 16.43
CA ASP A 23 2.58 -2.09 15.72
C ASP A 23 2.36 -2.06 14.20
N PHE A 24 1.37 -2.82 13.71
CA PHE A 24 0.94 -2.83 12.31
C PHE A 24 -0.10 -1.74 12.02
N TRP A 25 -1.19 -1.67 12.80
CA TRP A 25 -2.33 -0.81 12.49
C TRP A 25 -2.02 0.68 12.65
N TRP A 26 -1.22 1.07 13.65
CA TRP A 26 -0.88 2.48 13.84
C TRP A 26 -0.13 3.07 12.64
N PRO A 27 0.99 2.50 12.17
CA PRO A 27 1.66 3.01 10.98
C PRO A 27 0.83 2.93 9.70
N LEU A 28 0.03 1.88 9.53
CA LEU A 28 -0.86 1.78 8.38
C LEU A 28 -1.85 2.96 8.33
N LEU A 29 -2.59 3.19 9.42
CA LEU A 29 -3.59 4.25 9.49
C LEU A 29 -2.99 5.65 9.38
N ILE A 30 -1.84 5.89 10.02
CA ILE A 30 -1.13 7.17 9.93
C ILE A 30 -0.72 7.45 8.47
N ASN A 31 -0.12 6.47 7.78
CA ASN A 31 0.28 6.66 6.39
C ASN A 31 -0.92 6.79 5.45
N MET A 32 -2.04 6.10 5.70
CA MET A 32 -3.29 6.30 4.95
C MET A 32 -3.76 7.77 5.04
N ILE A 33 -3.83 8.31 6.26
CA ILE A 33 -4.24 9.71 6.48
C ILE A 33 -3.25 10.69 5.85
N LEU A 34 -1.94 10.46 6.04
CA LEU A 34 -0.90 11.34 5.49
C LEU A 34 -0.93 11.37 3.96
N LEU A 35 -1.07 10.20 3.32
CA LEU A 35 -1.16 10.13 1.85
C LEU A 35 -2.40 10.87 1.34
N SER A 36 -3.57 10.69 1.95
CA SER A 36 -4.79 11.42 1.56
C SER A 36 -4.66 12.94 1.74
N ILE A 37 -3.97 13.39 2.78
CA ILE A 37 -3.70 14.83 2.97
C ILE A 37 -2.75 15.34 1.88
N VAL A 38 -1.66 14.63 1.61
CA VAL A 38 -0.67 15.01 0.57
C VAL A 38 -1.35 15.11 -0.79
N GLU A 39 -2.12 14.09 -1.17
CA GLU A 39 -2.91 14.05 -2.42
C GLU A 39 -3.84 15.26 -2.52
N GLY A 40 -4.66 15.52 -1.50
CA GLY A 40 -5.60 16.64 -1.53
C GLY A 40 -4.93 18.02 -1.59
N VAL A 41 -3.79 18.20 -0.90
CA VAL A 41 -3.01 19.45 -0.96
C VAL A 41 -2.37 19.61 -2.34
N PHE A 42 -1.81 18.55 -2.90
CA PHE A 42 -1.12 18.60 -4.19
C PHE A 42 -2.08 18.78 -5.36
N ASP A 43 -3.26 18.15 -5.32
CA ASP A 43 -4.34 18.40 -6.27
C ASP A 43 -4.78 19.87 -6.24
N TYR A 44 -4.98 20.45 -5.05
CA TYR A 44 -5.29 21.87 -4.92
C TYR A 44 -4.19 22.77 -5.49
N LEU A 45 -2.93 22.52 -5.14
CA LEU A 45 -1.79 23.31 -5.63
C LEU A 45 -1.62 23.17 -7.15
N SER A 46 -1.84 21.98 -7.69
CA SER A 46 -1.81 21.71 -9.13
C SER A 46 -2.84 22.57 -9.88
N LYS A 47 -4.08 22.62 -9.37
CA LYS A 47 -5.16 23.46 -9.95
C LYS A 47 -4.83 24.95 -9.90
N VAL A 48 -4.16 25.43 -8.84
CA VAL A 48 -3.80 26.85 -8.70
C VAL A 48 -2.60 27.24 -9.57
N THR A 49 -1.63 26.34 -9.74
CA THR A 49 -0.35 26.62 -10.43
C THR A 49 -0.33 26.24 -11.92
N GLY A 50 -1.37 25.55 -12.41
CA GLY A 50 -1.53 25.21 -13.83
C GLY A 50 -0.48 24.21 -14.30
N HIS A 51 0.32 24.58 -15.31
CA HIS A 51 1.31 23.68 -15.93
C HIS A 51 2.40 23.18 -14.96
N PHE A 52 2.62 23.85 -13.83
CA PHE A 52 3.53 23.36 -12.78
C PHE A 52 2.94 22.19 -11.98
N GLY A 53 1.66 21.86 -12.15
CA GLY A 53 0.96 20.75 -11.50
C GLY A 53 1.63 19.39 -11.65
N ILE A 54 2.26 19.14 -12.80
CA ILE A 54 3.03 17.93 -13.10
C ILE A 54 4.13 17.68 -12.04
N VAL A 55 4.77 18.74 -11.55
CA VAL A 55 5.83 18.61 -10.53
C VAL A 55 5.26 18.05 -9.22
N PHE A 56 4.08 18.52 -8.80
CA PHE A 56 3.42 18.00 -7.60
C PHE A 56 3.03 16.53 -7.75
N GLY A 57 2.48 16.14 -8.91
CA GLY A 57 2.14 14.74 -9.19
C GLY A 57 3.36 13.80 -9.18
N LEU A 58 4.50 14.25 -9.71
CA LEU A 58 5.75 13.47 -9.65
C LEU A 58 6.27 13.32 -8.21
N ILE A 59 6.21 14.38 -7.41
CA ILE A 59 6.60 14.33 -5.99
C ILE A 59 5.69 13.37 -5.23
N GLU A 60 4.38 13.41 -5.50
CA GLU A 60 3.40 12.48 -4.92
C GLU A 60 3.75 11.03 -5.22
N CYS A 61 4.05 10.71 -6.49
CA CYS A 61 4.45 9.37 -6.91
C CYS A 61 5.69 8.89 -6.14
N ILE A 62 6.69 9.75 -5.95
CA ILE A 62 7.91 9.41 -5.19
C ILE A 62 7.56 9.11 -3.73
N ILE A 63 6.76 9.97 -3.09
CA ILE A 63 6.31 9.77 -1.71
C ILE A 63 5.53 8.44 -1.59
N ALA A 64 4.62 8.18 -2.52
CA ALA A 64 3.83 6.96 -2.57
C ALA A 64 4.70 5.71 -2.71
N ILE A 65 5.72 5.72 -3.57
CA ILE A 65 6.66 4.59 -3.74
C ILE A 65 7.38 4.28 -2.42
N VAL A 66 7.96 5.29 -1.78
CA VAL A 66 8.70 5.13 -0.51
C VAL A 66 7.80 4.54 0.58
N ILE A 67 6.59 5.08 0.72
CA ILE A 67 5.64 4.61 1.72
C ILE A 67 5.14 3.19 1.39
N ASN A 68 4.87 2.87 0.12
CA ASN A 68 4.43 1.54 -0.30
C ASN A 68 5.48 0.46 -0.01
N ILE A 69 6.76 0.73 -0.25
CA ILE A 69 7.85 -0.21 0.07
C ILE A 69 7.90 -0.48 1.58
N ALA A 70 7.81 0.57 2.39
CA ALA A 70 7.82 0.44 3.85
C ALA A 70 6.57 -0.29 4.38
N LEU A 71 5.38 0.01 3.84
CA LEU A 71 4.13 -0.68 4.17
C LEU A 71 4.14 -2.14 3.72
N PHE A 72 4.79 -2.45 2.59
CA PHE A 72 5.01 -3.82 2.15
C PHE A 72 5.83 -4.61 3.15
N SER A 73 6.98 -4.10 3.56
CA SER A 73 7.82 -4.73 4.60
C SER A 73 7.04 -4.97 5.89
N LEU A 74 6.27 -3.98 6.34
CA LEU A 74 5.41 -4.10 7.51
C LEU A 74 4.33 -5.19 7.35
N SER A 75 3.70 -5.26 6.18
CA SER A 75 2.66 -6.24 5.86
C SER A 75 3.21 -7.66 5.79
N VAL A 76 4.41 -7.85 5.23
CA VAL A 76 5.11 -9.13 5.23
C VAL A 76 5.30 -9.65 6.66
N ARG A 77 5.85 -8.83 7.56
CA ARG A 77 6.02 -9.22 8.98
C ARG A 77 4.71 -9.45 9.72
N ARG A 78 3.62 -8.77 9.32
CA ARG A 78 2.28 -9.01 9.88
C ARG A 78 1.74 -10.37 9.42
N PHE A 79 1.91 -10.71 8.15
CA PHE A 79 1.51 -12.00 7.60
C PHE A 79 2.32 -13.15 8.21
N HIS A 80 3.63 -12.96 8.37
CA HIS A 80 4.49 -13.89 9.11
C HIS A 80 4.01 -14.10 10.55
N ASP A 81 3.50 -13.06 11.22
CA ASP A 81 3.00 -13.18 12.60
C ASP A 81 1.73 -14.04 12.73
N VAL A 82 0.98 -14.24 11.65
CA VAL A 82 -0.20 -15.12 11.60
C VAL A 82 0.06 -16.43 10.84
N GLY A 83 1.33 -16.79 10.63
CA GLY A 83 1.73 -18.03 9.99
C GLY A 83 1.51 -18.08 8.47
N ARG A 84 1.36 -16.92 7.81
CA ARG A 84 1.13 -16.80 6.37
C ARG A 84 2.39 -16.37 5.63
N SER A 85 2.49 -16.74 4.35
CA SER A 85 3.60 -16.33 3.48
C SER A 85 3.44 -14.88 3.02
N LYS A 86 4.54 -14.30 2.50
CA LYS A 86 4.59 -12.97 1.88
C LYS A 86 3.87 -12.83 0.53
N THR A 87 3.24 -13.89 0.02
CA THR A 87 2.65 -13.93 -1.34
C THR A 87 1.59 -12.85 -1.53
N ILE A 88 0.64 -12.72 -0.60
CA ILE A 88 -0.43 -11.72 -0.70
C ILE A 88 0.14 -10.29 -0.58
N PRO A 89 0.98 -9.96 0.41
CA PRO A 89 1.67 -8.66 0.45
C PRO A 89 2.43 -8.32 -0.84
N MET A 90 3.06 -9.32 -1.48
CA MET A 90 3.79 -9.13 -2.74
C MET A 90 2.84 -8.75 -3.89
N ILE A 91 1.70 -9.45 -4.00
CA ILE A 91 0.67 -9.11 -4.99
C ILE A 91 0.15 -7.69 -4.75
N MET A 92 -0.11 -7.31 -3.50
CA MET A 92 -0.55 -5.95 -3.15
C MET A 92 0.48 -4.88 -3.53
N LEU A 93 1.78 -5.14 -3.32
CA LEU A 93 2.84 -4.23 -3.75
C LEU A 93 2.87 -4.08 -5.28
N VAL A 94 2.74 -5.18 -6.04
CA VAL A 94 2.72 -5.10 -7.50
C VAL A 94 1.52 -4.27 -7.98
N ILE A 95 0.34 -4.48 -7.41
CA ILE A 95 -0.86 -3.71 -7.75
C ILE A 95 -0.67 -2.22 -7.42
N SER A 96 -0.10 -1.88 -6.27
CA SER A 96 0.12 -0.47 -5.91
C SER A 96 1.17 0.20 -6.80
N LEU A 97 2.22 -0.51 -7.20
CA LEU A 97 3.20 0.00 -8.18
C LEU A 97 2.59 0.20 -9.57
N LEU A 98 1.72 -0.71 -10.02
CA LEU A 98 0.99 -0.54 -11.29
C LEU A 98 0.07 0.68 -11.26
N SER A 99 -0.59 0.95 -10.13
CA SER A 99 -1.42 2.15 -9.96
C SER A 99 -0.60 3.44 -10.05
N ILE A 100 0.62 3.46 -9.51
CA ILE A 100 1.54 4.62 -9.63
C ILE A 100 1.98 4.80 -11.09
N VAL A 101 2.29 3.70 -11.78
CA VAL A 101 2.62 3.76 -13.22
C VAL A 101 1.44 4.34 -14.01
N ASN A 102 0.21 3.91 -13.75
CA ASN A 102 -0.99 4.46 -14.36
C ASN A 102 -1.15 5.97 -14.10
N SER A 103 -0.91 6.41 -12.86
CA SER A 103 -0.95 7.83 -12.49
C SER A 103 0.05 8.68 -13.29
N ILE A 104 1.24 8.13 -13.57
CA ILE A 104 2.23 8.79 -14.42
C ILE A 104 1.74 8.88 -15.88
N PHE A 105 1.14 7.81 -16.42
CA PHE A 105 0.59 7.82 -17.78
C PHE A 105 -0.52 8.87 -17.95
N GLU A 106 -1.41 8.98 -16.97
CA GLU A 106 -2.49 9.99 -16.94
C GLU A 106 -1.93 11.41 -16.97
N MET A 107 -0.86 11.68 -16.20
CA MET A 107 -0.21 13.00 -16.16
C MET A 107 0.32 13.46 -17.52
N PHE A 108 0.74 12.53 -18.39
CA PHE A 108 1.20 12.83 -19.75
C PHE A 108 0.08 12.76 -20.80
N ASN A 109 -1.18 12.59 -20.39
CA ASN A 109 -2.36 12.47 -21.26
C ASN A 109 -2.25 11.35 -22.31
N PHE A 110 -1.57 10.24 -22.00
CA PHE A 110 -1.45 9.11 -22.94
C PHE A 110 -2.82 8.53 -23.34
N ASP A 111 -3.83 8.60 -22.47
CA ASP A 111 -5.17 8.04 -22.71
C ASP A 111 -5.92 8.73 -23.85
N SER A 112 -5.61 10.00 -24.10
CA SER A 112 -6.24 10.80 -25.17
C SER A 112 -5.99 10.23 -26.57
N ILE A 113 -4.91 9.46 -26.76
CA ILE A 113 -4.58 8.85 -28.06
C ILE A 113 -5.48 7.63 -28.35
N ILE A 114 -5.92 6.90 -27.32
CA ILE A 114 -6.68 5.66 -27.46
C ILE A 114 -8.19 5.93 -27.55
N ALA A 115 -8.70 6.88 -26.75
CA ALA A 115 -10.13 7.16 -26.62
C ALA A 115 -10.77 7.79 -27.87
N ILE A 116 -9.99 8.48 -28.72
CA ILE A 116 -10.53 9.24 -29.86
C ILE A 116 -11.05 8.34 -30.99
N ASN A 117 -10.64 7.07 -31.06
CA ASN A 117 -10.84 6.26 -32.28
C ASN A 117 -11.65 4.96 -32.12
N ASN A 118 -11.95 4.44 -30.91
CA ASN A 118 -12.56 3.11 -30.76
C ASN A 118 -13.46 2.94 -29.50
N ASN A 119 -14.72 3.41 -29.56
CA ASN A 119 -15.68 3.29 -28.45
C ASN A 119 -15.92 1.83 -27.98
N ILE A 120 -15.86 0.85 -28.88
CA ILE A 120 -15.99 -0.57 -28.53
C ILE A 120 -14.81 -1.04 -27.68
N LEU A 121 -13.59 -0.61 -28.02
CA LEU A 121 -12.38 -0.98 -27.28
C LEU A 121 -12.40 -0.36 -25.88
N VAL A 122 -12.78 0.92 -25.77
CA VAL A 122 -12.92 1.61 -24.48
C VAL A 122 -13.92 0.88 -23.59
N GLY A 123 -15.11 0.55 -24.09
CA GLY A 123 -16.11 -0.19 -23.31
C GLY A 123 -15.63 -1.59 -22.88
N ALA A 124 -14.85 -2.29 -23.70
CA ALA A 124 -14.26 -3.58 -23.32
C ALA A 124 -13.21 -3.42 -22.20
N MET A 125 -12.37 -2.38 -22.26
CA MET A 125 -11.37 -2.08 -21.23
C MET A 125 -12.02 -1.74 -19.89
N GLU A 126 -13.13 -0.99 -19.89
CA GLU A 126 -13.88 -0.66 -18.68
C GLU A 126 -14.44 -1.91 -18.00
N ILE A 127 -15.02 -2.86 -18.77
CA ILE A 127 -15.51 -4.13 -18.22
C ILE A 127 -14.37 -4.94 -17.58
N ILE A 128 -13.21 -4.99 -18.24
CA ILE A 128 -12.01 -5.66 -17.71
C ILE A 128 -11.56 -4.98 -16.40
N ALA A 129 -11.52 -3.65 -16.36
CA ALA A 129 -11.16 -2.88 -15.17
C ALA A 129 -12.11 -3.15 -13.98
N ILE A 130 -13.41 -3.28 -14.23
CA ILE A 130 -14.40 -3.63 -13.19
C ILE A 130 -14.11 -5.03 -12.62
N ILE A 131 -13.80 -6.02 -13.46
CA ILE A 131 -13.46 -7.38 -13.02
C ILE A 131 -12.20 -7.35 -12.14
N PHE A 132 -11.16 -6.64 -12.57
CA PHE A 132 -9.96 -6.44 -11.76
C PHE A 132 -10.24 -5.71 -10.44
N GLY A 133 -11.14 -4.72 -10.45
CA GLY A 133 -11.58 -4.02 -9.23
C GLY A 133 -12.26 -4.94 -8.23
N ILE A 134 -13.15 -5.84 -8.69
CA ILE A 134 -13.79 -6.84 -7.82
C ILE A 134 -12.74 -7.79 -7.23
N PHE A 135 -11.80 -8.26 -8.05
CA PHE A 135 -10.70 -9.11 -7.59
C PHE A 135 -9.83 -8.39 -6.54
N TYR A 136 -9.50 -7.12 -6.76
CA TYR A 136 -8.73 -6.30 -5.82
C TYR A 136 -9.46 -6.13 -4.48
N ILE A 137 -10.77 -5.86 -4.51
CA ILE A 137 -11.59 -5.77 -3.29
C ILE A 137 -11.55 -7.10 -2.52
N ALA A 138 -11.66 -8.25 -3.20
CA ALA A 138 -11.56 -9.55 -2.55
C ALA A 138 -10.19 -9.76 -1.88
N LEU A 139 -9.09 -9.37 -2.54
CA LEU A 139 -7.75 -9.40 -1.94
C LEU A 139 -7.64 -8.49 -0.71
N CYS A 140 -8.19 -7.27 -0.76
CA CYS A 140 -8.22 -6.35 0.37
C CYS A 140 -8.96 -6.94 1.57
N LEU A 141 -10.10 -7.62 1.35
CA LEU A 141 -10.85 -8.28 2.40
C LEU A 141 -10.06 -9.45 3.02
N ILE A 142 -9.37 -10.25 2.20
CA ILE A 142 -8.48 -11.32 2.68
C ILE A 142 -7.33 -10.72 3.51
N CYS A 143 -6.71 -9.65 3.04
CA CYS A 143 -5.65 -8.94 3.77
C CYS A 143 -6.16 -8.43 5.12
N LEU A 144 -7.32 -7.79 5.12
CA LEU A 144 -7.96 -7.29 6.34
C LEU A 144 -8.20 -8.43 7.34
N ALA A 145 -8.78 -9.54 6.88
CA ALA A 145 -9.03 -10.71 7.71
C ALA A 145 -7.75 -11.25 8.37
N TYR A 146 -6.63 -11.34 7.63
CA TYR A 146 -5.36 -11.78 8.20
C TYR A 146 -4.69 -10.72 9.10
N CYS A 147 -4.78 -9.44 8.75
CA CYS A 147 -4.19 -8.36 9.54
C CYS A 147 -4.89 -8.13 10.89
N VAL A 148 -6.19 -8.47 10.98
CA VAL A 148 -6.97 -8.39 12.22
C VAL A 148 -6.82 -9.63 13.10
N GLN A 149 -6.36 -10.78 12.59
CA GLN A 149 -6.15 -11.99 13.41
C GLN A 149 -5.18 -11.75 14.57
N ASP A 150 -5.23 -12.61 15.59
CA ASP A 150 -4.22 -12.59 16.66
C ASP A 150 -2.93 -13.26 16.21
N SER A 151 -1.82 -12.89 16.86
CA SER A 151 -0.51 -13.50 16.64
C SER A 151 -0.57 -15.01 16.87
N GLU A 152 0.09 -15.77 16.00
CA GLU A 152 0.30 -17.20 16.20
C GLU A 152 1.03 -17.45 17.53
N LYS A 153 0.56 -18.42 18.31
CA LYS A 153 1.10 -18.68 19.66
C LYS A 153 2.48 -19.34 19.56
N GLY A 154 3.38 -18.98 20.47
CA GLY A 154 4.75 -19.50 20.51
C GLY A 154 5.58 -19.12 19.29
N THR A 155 6.66 -19.87 19.09
CA THR A 155 7.62 -19.69 17.99
C THR A 155 7.09 -20.29 16.71
N ASN A 156 7.06 -19.52 15.63
CA ASN A 156 6.82 -20.05 14.29
C ASN A 156 8.10 -19.94 13.44
N GLN A 157 8.06 -20.39 12.18
CA GLN A 157 9.21 -20.36 11.26
C GLN A 157 9.79 -18.96 11.01
N TYR A 158 9.06 -17.90 11.35
CA TYR A 158 9.47 -16.50 11.18
C TYR A 158 9.96 -15.85 12.49
N GLY A 159 10.00 -16.60 13.60
CA GLY A 159 10.58 -16.17 14.87
C GLY A 159 9.63 -16.21 16.07
N LEU A 160 10.12 -15.68 17.18
CA LEU A 160 9.46 -15.67 18.49
C LEU A 160 8.19 -14.80 18.48
N ASN A 161 7.22 -15.16 19.32
CA ASN A 161 5.98 -14.41 19.48
C ASN A 161 6.26 -13.00 20.02
N PRO A 162 5.86 -11.92 19.29
CA PRO A 162 6.05 -10.55 19.74
C PRO A 162 5.36 -10.20 21.06
N LYS A 163 4.38 -10.99 21.52
CA LYS A 163 3.69 -10.80 22.80
C LYS A 163 4.48 -11.35 23.99
N GLU A 164 5.23 -12.44 23.81
CA GLU A 164 5.95 -13.11 24.89
C GLU A 164 7.19 -12.31 25.30
N HIS A 165 7.91 -11.73 24.34
CA HIS A 165 9.05 -10.85 24.60
C HIS A 165 8.74 -9.54 25.34
N MET A 166 7.48 -9.08 25.37
CA MET A 166 7.07 -7.87 26.09
C MET A 166 6.74 -8.13 27.57
N ASN A 167 6.65 -9.39 27.99
CA ASN A 167 6.30 -9.75 29.37
C ASN A 167 7.55 -10.05 30.23
N GLU A 168 8.74 -10.04 29.62
CA GLU A 168 10.03 -10.31 30.29
C GLU A 168 10.87 -9.04 30.54
N VAL A 169 10.35 -7.84 30.21
CA VAL A 169 10.97 -6.52 30.42
C VAL A 169 10.01 -5.64 31.21
#